data_AF-A0A7J4QSY0-F1
#
_entry.id   AF-A0A7J4QSY0-F1
#
_cell.length_a   1.000
_cell.length_b   1.000
_cell.length_c   1.000
_cell.angle_alpha   90.00
_cell.angle_beta   90.00
_cell.angle_gamma   90.00
#
_symmetry.space_group_name_H-M   'P 1'
#
loop_
_entity.id
_entity.type
_entity.pdbx_description
1 polymer ?
#
loop_
_entity_poly.entity_id
_entity_poly.type
_entity_poly.pdbx_seq_one_letter_code
_entity_poly.pdbx_strand_id
1 'polypeptide(L)'
;MPPIWPFGKKKQPLQLAEEPPAPVIYRKTGDQGISSGSTDQQKEDYKAALSFFGSGNETVERATDQSKHYDGVVASSQPATPAIKEVVDWHHHTDGYHYKKLPDGAFDPVPYVRSQDGKYTPYS
;
A
#
# COMPACT_ATOMS: atom_id res chain seq x y z
N MET A 1 -10.20 -53.10 34.34
CA MET A 1 -11.19 -52.84 33.27
C MET A 1 -10.97 -51.41 32.78
N PRO A 2 -10.74 -51.16 31.48
CA PRO A 2 -10.59 -49.80 30.96
C PRO A 2 -11.93 -49.04 30.97
N PRO A 3 -11.93 -47.72 31.22
CA PRO A 3 -13.13 -46.90 31.25
C PRO A 3 -13.76 -46.76 29.85
N ILE A 4 -15.09 -46.78 29.77
CA ILE A 4 -15.85 -46.64 28.53
C ILE A 4 -15.98 -45.15 28.20
N TRP A 5 -15.28 -44.70 27.15
CA TRP A 5 -15.42 -43.33 26.64
C TRP A 5 -16.51 -43.22 25.57
N PRO A 6 -17.36 -42.17 25.59
CA PRO A 6 -18.48 -42.00 24.65
C PRO A 6 -18.03 -41.57 23.24
N PHE A 7 -16.73 -41.47 22.98
CA PHE A 7 -16.17 -41.06 21.68
C PHE A 7 -16.01 -42.23 20.69
N GLY A 8 -16.39 -43.45 21.09
CA GLY A 8 -16.24 -44.69 20.29
C GLY A 8 -17.15 -44.83 19.07
N LYS A 9 -17.91 -43.80 18.68
CA LYS A 9 -18.71 -43.83 17.45
C LYS A 9 -18.25 -42.71 16.53
N LYS A 10 -17.50 -43.06 15.49
CA LYS A 10 -17.29 -42.18 14.33
C LYS A 10 -18.67 -41.92 13.73
N LYS A 11 -19.24 -40.74 13.94
CA LYS A 11 -20.40 -40.29 13.18
C LYS A 11 -19.93 -40.19 11.73
N GLN A 12 -20.50 -41.01 10.85
CA GLN A 12 -20.30 -40.82 9.41
C GLN A 12 -20.75 -39.38 9.08
N PRO A 13 -19.92 -38.58 8.40
CA PRO A 13 -20.36 -37.25 8.00
C PRO A 13 -21.57 -37.41 7.09
N LEU A 14 -22.67 -36.76 7.47
CA LEU A 14 -23.86 -36.65 6.66
C LEU A 14 -23.42 -36.03 5.33
N GLN A 15 -23.44 -36.82 4.25
CA GLN A 15 -23.13 -36.33 2.91
C GLN A 15 -24.26 -35.39 2.51
N LEU A 16 -24.13 -34.12 2.88
CA LEU A 16 -24.95 -33.06 2.34
C LEU A 16 -24.58 -32.99 0.86
N ALA A 17 -25.48 -33.41 -0.01
CA ALA A 17 -25.32 -33.27 -1.45
C ALA A 17 -25.36 -31.76 -1.77
N GLU A 18 -24.22 -31.11 -1.69
CA GLU A 18 -24.05 -29.74 -2.12
C GLU A 18 -24.14 -29.74 -3.65
N GLU A 19 -25.25 -29.19 -4.17
CA GLU A 19 -25.43 -29.03 -5.60
C GLU A 19 -24.32 -28.10 -6.13
N PRO A 20 -23.59 -28.50 -7.18
CA PRO A 20 -22.54 -27.65 -7.72
C PRO A 20 -23.13 -26.30 -8.15
N PRO A 21 -22.45 -25.18 -7.86
CA PRO A 21 -22.96 -23.87 -8.25
C PRO A 21 -23.12 -23.80 -9.77
N ALA A 22 -24.21 -23.18 -10.21
CA ALA A 22 -24.49 -23.03 -11.64
C ALA A 22 -23.32 -22.30 -12.35
N PRO A 23 -22.86 -22.79 -13.51
CA PRO A 23 -21.75 -22.18 -14.23
C PRO A 23 -22.13 -20.78 -14.73
N VAL A 24 -21.29 -19.79 -14.40
CA VAL A 24 -21.44 -18.42 -14.90
C VAL A 24 -20.96 -18.38 -16.35
N ILE A 25 -21.89 -18.36 -17.31
CA ILE A 25 -21.59 -18.24 -18.73
C ILE A 25 -21.52 -16.76 -19.11
N TYR A 26 -20.31 -16.26 -19.36
CA TYR A 26 -20.12 -14.92 -19.94
C TYR A 26 -20.46 -14.96 -21.44
N ARG A 27 -21.63 -14.43 -21.81
CA ARG A 27 -21.89 -14.08 -23.20
C ARG A 27 -21.27 -12.72 -23.46
N LYS A 28 -20.35 -12.64 -24.42
CA LYS A 28 -19.90 -11.38 -25.01
C LYS A 28 -21.08 -10.82 -25.83
N THR A 29 -22.10 -10.30 -25.17
CA THR A 29 -23.08 -9.43 -25.82
C THR A 29 -22.30 -8.21 -26.27
N GLY A 30 -22.27 -7.99 -27.59
CA GLY A 30 -21.51 -6.92 -28.22
C GLY A 30 -21.72 -5.59 -27.53
N ASP A 31 -20.62 -4.84 -27.41
CA ASP A 31 -20.51 -3.47 -26.92
C ASP A 31 -21.78 -2.96 -26.25
N GLN A 32 -21.92 -3.22 -24.95
CA GLN A 32 -22.48 -2.19 -24.08
C GLN A 32 -21.48 -1.03 -24.11
N GLY A 33 -21.54 -0.24 -25.19
CA GLY A 33 -20.96 1.08 -25.20
C GLY A 33 -21.48 1.76 -23.95
N ILE A 34 -20.56 2.05 -23.04
CA ILE A 34 -20.83 2.94 -21.91
C ILE A 34 -21.45 4.16 -22.56
N SER A 35 -22.75 4.38 -22.37
CA SER A 35 -23.43 5.55 -22.90
C SER A 35 -22.78 6.75 -22.25
N SER A 36 -21.76 7.30 -22.90
CA SER A 36 -21.01 8.47 -22.46
C SER A 36 -21.82 9.73 -22.73
N GLY A 37 -23.11 9.69 -22.44
CA GLY A 37 -23.90 10.89 -22.23
C GLY A 37 -23.47 11.43 -20.89
N SER A 38 -22.57 12.42 -20.90
CA SER A 38 -22.25 13.21 -19.71
C SER A 38 -23.57 13.74 -19.14
N THR A 39 -24.09 13.06 -18.12
CA THR A 39 -25.30 13.50 -17.44
C THR A 39 -24.96 14.77 -16.66
N ASP A 40 -25.94 15.63 -16.42
CA ASP A 40 -25.68 16.82 -15.58
C ASP A 40 -25.22 16.41 -14.17
N GLN A 41 -25.64 15.23 -13.71
CA GLN A 41 -25.12 14.60 -12.50
C GLN A 41 -23.60 14.37 -12.56
N GLN A 42 -23.06 13.83 -13.66
CA GLN A 42 -21.62 13.62 -13.82
C GLN A 42 -20.82 14.93 -13.84
N LYS A 43 -21.41 16.02 -14.33
CA LYS A 43 -20.76 17.35 -14.29
C LYS A 43 -20.70 17.90 -12.87
N GLU A 44 -21.78 17.74 -12.11
CA GLU A 44 -21.79 18.12 -10.69
C GLU A 44 -20.84 17.26 -9.86
N ASP A 45 -20.81 15.96 -10.10
CA ASP A 45 -19.88 15.04 -9.43
C ASP A 45 -18.41 15.37 -9.75
N TYR A 46 -18.12 15.71 -11.01
CA TYR A 46 -16.78 16.15 -11.42
C TYR A 46 -16.38 17.48 -10.76
N LYS A 47 -17.30 18.44 -10.67
CA LYS A 47 -17.08 19.72 -9.99
C LYS A 47 -16.88 19.53 -8.49
N ALA A 48 -17.65 18.64 -7.86
CA ALA A 48 -17.48 18.28 -6.45
C ALA A 48 -16.12 17.61 -6.20
N ALA A 49 -15.68 16.72 -7.08
CA ALA A 49 -14.37 16.07 -6.98
C ALA A 49 -13.21 17.09 -7.12
N LEU A 50 -13.29 18.01 -8.09
CA LEU A 50 -12.31 19.10 -8.20
C LEU A 50 -12.28 19.98 -6.95
N SER A 51 -13.42 20.18 -6.29
CA SER A 51 -13.50 20.94 -5.03
C SER A 51 -12.95 20.16 -3.84
N PHE A 52 -13.12 18.83 -3.83
CA PHE A 52 -12.68 17.94 -2.76
C PHE A 52 -11.17 17.64 -2.81
N PHE A 53 -10.64 17.41 -4.01
CA PHE A 53 -9.22 17.09 -4.22
C PHE A 53 -8.38 18.32 -4.58
N GLY A 54 -9.01 19.44 -4.94
CA GLY A 54 -8.32 20.72 -5.11
C GLY A 54 -7.83 21.21 -3.75
N SER A 55 -6.53 21.47 -3.63
CA SER A 55 -5.85 21.86 -2.40
C SER A 55 -6.21 23.26 -1.86
N GLY A 56 -7.40 23.78 -2.17
CA GLY A 56 -7.94 25.06 -1.67
C GLY A 56 -7.20 26.31 -2.15
N ASN A 57 -6.22 26.15 -3.03
CA ASN A 57 -5.39 27.19 -3.61
C ASN A 57 -5.92 27.56 -5.02
N GLU A 58 -6.53 28.74 -5.13
CA GLU A 58 -7.11 29.28 -6.38
C GLU A 58 -6.05 29.61 -7.45
N THR A 59 -4.76 29.58 -7.10
CA THR A 59 -3.65 29.84 -8.01
C THR A 59 -2.98 28.55 -8.44
N VAL A 60 -3.27 28.10 -9.67
CA VAL A 60 -2.46 27.09 -10.35
C VAL A 60 -1.21 27.78 -10.88
N GLU A 61 -0.17 27.87 -10.05
CA GLU A 61 1.15 28.32 -10.50
C GLU A 61 1.69 27.31 -11.51
N ARG A 62 2.11 27.79 -12.68
CA ARG A 62 2.80 26.95 -13.66
C ARG A 62 4.02 26.35 -12.96
N ALA A 63 4.09 25.01 -12.90
CA ALA A 63 5.24 24.31 -12.37
C ALA A 63 6.52 24.88 -13.01
N THR A 64 7.44 25.35 -12.16
CA THR A 64 8.73 25.89 -12.61
C THR A 64 9.44 24.79 -13.40
N ASP A 65 10.10 25.19 -14.49
CA ASP A 65 10.82 24.29 -15.39
C ASP A 65 11.94 23.54 -14.65
N GLN A 66 11.61 22.37 -14.12
CA GLN A 66 12.54 21.50 -13.39
C GLN A 66 13.61 20.90 -14.31
N SER A 67 13.47 21.03 -15.64
CA SER A 67 14.44 20.48 -16.60
C SER A 67 15.83 21.10 -16.46
N LYS A 68 15.93 22.35 -15.98
CA LYS A 68 17.21 23.02 -15.73
C LYS A 68 17.93 22.52 -14.48
N HIS A 69 17.20 21.89 -13.56
CA HIS A 69 17.74 21.34 -12.32
C HIS A 69 17.98 19.83 -12.41
N TYR A 70 17.63 19.21 -13.54
CA TYR A 70 17.89 17.81 -13.79
C TYR A 70 19.32 17.63 -14.34
N ASP A 71 20.30 17.74 -13.44
CA ASP A 71 21.66 17.24 -13.67
C ASP A 71 21.61 15.73 -13.43
N GLY A 72 21.56 14.96 -14.53
CA GLY A 72 21.14 13.55 -14.51
C GLY A 72 21.70 12.76 -13.33
N VAL A 73 20.86 11.94 -12.71
CA VAL A 73 21.28 10.95 -11.70
C VAL A 73 22.24 9.95 -12.33
N VAL A 74 23.52 10.31 -12.39
CA VAL A 74 24.60 9.35 -12.27
C VAL A 74 24.54 8.86 -10.83
N ALA A 75 24.51 7.53 -10.66
CA ALA A 75 24.69 6.89 -9.37
C ALA A 75 26.07 7.30 -8.82
N SER A 76 26.12 8.46 -8.18
CA SER A 76 27.27 8.97 -7.47
C SER A 76 26.83 9.13 -6.03
N SER A 77 27.34 8.19 -5.23
CA SER A 77 27.63 8.30 -3.81
C SER A 77 26.90 9.44 -3.11
N GLN A 78 25.79 9.10 -2.46
CA GLN A 78 25.09 9.97 -1.51
C GLN A 78 26.13 10.69 -0.62
N PRO A 79 26.22 12.04 -0.67
CA PRO A 79 27.10 12.75 0.23
C PRO A 79 26.60 12.49 1.65
N ALA A 80 27.48 11.93 2.49
CA ALA A 80 27.20 11.74 3.90
C ALA A 80 26.98 13.12 4.54
N THR A 81 25.72 13.51 4.68
CA THR A 81 25.32 14.72 5.41
C THR A 81 25.83 14.59 6.84
N PRO A 82 26.51 15.61 7.40
CA PRO A 82 27.04 15.53 8.75
C PRO A 82 25.90 15.28 9.73
N ALA A 83 26.13 14.33 10.63
CA ALA A 83 25.19 13.83 11.62
C ALA A 83 24.68 14.95 12.54
N ILE A 84 23.59 15.61 12.13
CA ILE A 84 22.68 16.26 13.06
C ILE A 84 22.09 15.12 13.89
N LYS A 85 22.31 15.16 15.20
CA LYS A 85 21.71 14.22 16.17
C LYS A 85 20.21 14.50 16.24
N GLU A 86 19.50 14.25 15.14
CA GLU A 86 18.06 14.18 15.15
C GLU A 86 17.66 13.04 16.08
N VAL A 87 16.64 13.27 16.90
CA VAL A 87 16.02 12.19 17.66
C VAL A 87 15.37 11.27 16.64
N VAL A 88 16.09 10.21 16.26
CA VAL A 88 15.65 9.24 15.28
C VAL A 88 14.76 8.22 15.97
N ASP A 89 13.48 8.21 15.62
CA ASP A 89 12.55 7.15 16.02
C ASP A 89 12.79 5.92 15.14
N TRP A 90 13.27 4.84 15.75
CA TRP A 90 13.51 3.57 15.10
C TRP A 90 12.31 2.65 15.27
N HIS A 91 11.84 2.06 14.18
CA HIS A 91 10.74 1.09 14.20
C HIS A 91 11.23 -0.27 13.74
N HIS A 92 11.05 -1.30 14.58
CA HIS A 92 11.36 -2.69 14.23
C HIS A 92 10.22 -3.29 13.41
N HIS A 93 10.54 -3.95 12.30
CA HIS A 93 9.56 -4.61 11.44
C HIS A 93 9.73 -6.15 11.48
N THR A 94 8.74 -6.89 10.97
CA THR A 94 8.65 -8.35 11.06
C THR A 94 9.67 -9.07 10.19
N ASP A 95 10.29 -8.35 9.26
CA ASP A 95 11.37 -8.79 8.38
C ASP A 95 12.73 -8.85 9.11
N GLY A 96 12.81 -8.39 10.36
CA GLY A 96 14.04 -8.37 11.16
C GLY A 96 14.84 -7.07 11.04
N TYR A 97 14.41 -6.13 10.20
CA TYR A 97 15.08 -4.85 9.99
C TYR A 97 14.45 -3.74 10.84
N HIS A 98 15.15 -2.62 10.90
CA HIS A 98 14.70 -1.40 11.55
C HIS A 98 14.65 -0.28 10.51
N TYR A 99 13.60 0.53 10.58
CA TYR A 99 13.38 1.65 9.68
C TYR A 99 13.36 2.95 10.49
N LYS A 100 13.98 4.00 9.94
CA LYS A 100 13.94 5.35 10.51
C LYS A 100 12.59 5.99 10.15
N LYS A 101 11.84 6.43 11.17
CA LYS A 101 10.64 7.24 10.98
C LYS A 101 11.04 8.71 10.86
N LEU A 102 10.54 9.38 9.83
CA LEU A 102 10.75 10.79 9.55
C LEU A 102 9.72 11.66 10.31
N PRO A 103 9.98 12.96 10.49
CA PRO A 103 9.06 13.86 11.20
C PRO A 103 7.72 14.09 10.48
N ASP A 104 7.66 13.82 9.17
CA ASP A 104 6.43 13.80 8.36
C ASP A 104 5.60 12.51 8.56
N GLY A 105 6.10 11.55 9.34
CA GLY A 105 5.49 10.25 9.57
C GLY A 105 5.82 9.20 8.51
N ALA A 106 6.56 9.57 7.45
CA ALA A 106 7.07 8.64 6.46
C ALA A 106 8.21 7.77 7.03
N PHE A 107 8.57 6.72 6.30
CA PHE A 107 9.69 5.85 6.64
C PHE A 107 10.78 5.96 5.59
N ASP A 108 12.02 5.97 6.06
CA ASP A 108 13.20 5.85 5.20
C ASP A 108 13.19 4.46 4.54
N PRO A 109 13.28 4.36 3.20
CA PRO A 109 13.28 3.07 2.52
C PRO A 109 14.55 2.25 2.77
N VAL A 110 15.59 2.83 3.36
CA VAL A 110 16.84 2.11 3.66
C VAL A 110 16.63 1.22 4.91
N PRO A 111 16.78 -0.11 4.80
CA PRO A 111 16.71 -1.00 5.95
C PRO A 111 17.97 -0.89 6.81
N TYR A 112 17.83 -0.98 8.13
CA TYR A 112 18.95 -0.99 9.08
C TYR A 112 18.95 -2.24 9.96
N VAL A 113 20.15 -2.73 10.30
CA VAL A 113 20.37 -3.79 11.28
C VAL A 113 20.90 -3.20 12.57
N ARG A 114 20.36 -3.68 13.70
CA ARG A 114 20.82 -3.30 15.04
C ARG A 114 21.94 -4.26 15.48
N SER A 115 23.13 -3.72 15.71
CA SER A 115 24.26 -4.44 16.30
C SER A 115 24.05 -4.71 17.79
N GLN A 116 24.84 -5.61 18.37
CA GLN A 116 24.80 -5.90 19.82
C GLN A 116 25.08 -4.65 20.68
N ASP A 117 25.90 -3.73 20.17
CA ASP A 117 26.20 -2.44 20.80
C ASP A 117 25.05 -1.41 20.69
N GLY A 118 23.90 -1.82 20.12
CA GLY A 118 22.74 -0.95 19.91
C GLY A 118 22.87 0.04 18.75
N LYS A 119 23.95 -0.03 17.97
CA LYS A 119 24.18 0.81 16.79
C LYS A 119 23.37 0.29 15.60
N TYR A 120 22.75 1.21 14.86
CA TYR A 120 22.06 0.91 13.61
C TYR A 120 23.01 1.11 12.41
N THR A 121 23.13 0.11 11.57
CA THR A 121 23.92 0.16 10.33
C THR A 121 23.02 -0.20 9.14
N PRO A 122 23.09 0.56 8.03
CA PRO A 122 22.28 0.28 6.86
C PRO A 122 22.64 -1.11 6.32
N TYR A 123 21.61 -1.88 5.98
CA TYR A 123 21.76 -3.17 5.31
C TYR A 123 22.01 -2.89 3.82
N SER A 124 23.16 -3.33 3.33
CA SER A 124 23.60 -3.21 1.94
C SER A 124 23.89 -4.58 1.35
#